data_AF-U4DCT5-F1
#
_entry.id   AF-U4DCT5-F1
#
_cell.length_a   1.000
_cell.length_b   1.000
_cell.length_c   1.000
_cell.angle_alpha   90.00
_cell.angle_beta   90.00
_cell.angle_gamma   90.00
#
_symmetry.space_group_name_H-M   'P 1'
#
loop_
_entity.id
_entity.type
_entity.pdbx_description
1 polymer ?
#
loop_
_entity_poly.entity_id
_entity_poly.type
_entity_poly.pdbx_seq_one_letter_code
_entity_poly.pdbx_strand_id
1 'polypeptide(L)'
;MAKIQIKSEKLTPFGGIFSIMEQFDALLAQTIDSTLGLRCTMFGYQYSEILRSLMCVYLCGGSCIEDVTTHLMKHLSLHPTLRTCSADTILRAIEELTCKNITYKSASGNSYDFNTADKMNCLLIKALLATGQLKSGQEYDFDFDHQFIETEKHDAKPTYKKFLGYSPGVAVINDMIVGIENRDGNTNV
;
A
#
# COMPACT_ATOMS: atom_id res chain seq x y z
N MET A 1 -42.33 -1.64 16.65
CA MET A 1 -42.48 -1.05 15.30
C MET A 1 -41.14 -0.45 14.90
N ALA A 2 -40.60 -0.80 13.73
CA ALA A 2 -39.39 -0.15 13.21
C ALA A 2 -39.72 1.29 12.80
N LYS A 3 -38.88 2.24 13.19
CA LYS A 3 -39.06 3.66 12.87
C LYS A 3 -38.59 3.88 11.43
N ILE A 4 -39.53 3.97 10.49
CA ILE A 4 -39.23 4.25 9.08
C ILE A 4 -39.08 5.76 8.90
N GLN A 5 -37.89 6.21 8.51
CA GLN A 5 -37.61 7.60 8.14
C GLN A 5 -37.46 7.68 6.62
N ILE A 6 -38.27 8.52 5.97
CA ILE A 6 -38.17 8.79 4.54
C ILE A 6 -37.26 10.01 4.35
N LYS A 7 -36.11 9.81 3.71
CA LYS A 7 -35.20 10.91 3.32
C LYS A 7 -35.34 11.19 1.83
N SER A 8 -35.49 12.45 1.46
CA SER A 8 -35.56 12.93 0.06
C SER A 8 -34.20 13.30 -0.52
N GLU A 9 -33.14 13.24 0.30
CA GLU A 9 -31.76 13.54 -0.10
C GLU A 9 -31.26 12.51 -1.11
N LYS A 10 -30.54 12.96 -2.15
CA LYS A 10 -29.88 12.06 -3.09
C LYS A 10 -28.79 11.29 -2.37
N LEU A 11 -28.93 9.96 -2.30
CA LEU A 11 -27.87 9.09 -1.81
C LEU A 11 -26.65 9.19 -2.72
N THR A 12 -25.49 9.41 -2.13
CA THR A 12 -24.21 9.37 -2.82
C THR A 12 -23.63 7.96 -2.69
N PRO A 13 -23.44 7.24 -3.81
CA PRO A 13 -22.64 6.02 -3.80
C PRO A 13 -21.28 6.29 -3.16
N PHE A 14 -20.79 5.37 -2.33
CA PHE A 14 -19.53 5.49 -1.61
C PHE A 14 -19.44 6.60 -0.55
N GLY A 15 -20.52 7.31 -0.19
CA GLY A 15 -20.45 8.39 0.80
C GLY A 15 -19.89 7.97 2.19
N GLY A 16 -20.00 6.69 2.55
CA GLY A 16 -19.41 6.15 3.79
C GLY A 16 -17.87 6.20 3.81
N ILE A 17 -17.22 6.25 2.64
CA ILE A 17 -15.75 6.28 2.56
C ILE A 17 -15.16 7.61 3.02
N PHE A 18 -15.94 8.70 3.05
CA PHE A 18 -15.46 10.00 3.51
C PHE A 18 -14.97 9.97 4.94
N SER A 19 -15.70 9.32 5.85
CA SER A 19 -15.27 9.18 7.24
C SER A 19 -13.96 8.36 7.36
N ILE A 20 -13.76 7.38 6.48
CA ILE A 20 -12.52 6.59 6.45
C ILE A 20 -11.36 7.46 5.95
N MET A 21 -11.59 8.28 4.93
CA MET A 21 -10.58 9.20 4.39
C MET A 21 -10.16 10.28 5.39
N GLU A 22 -11.12 10.84 6.13
CA GLU A 22 -10.83 11.82 7.18
C GLU A 22 -9.98 11.20 8.30
N GLN A 23 -10.29 9.97 8.71
CA GLN A 23 -9.48 9.25 9.69
C GLN A 23 -8.08 8.91 9.14
N PHE A 24 -7.99 8.52 7.86
CA PHE A 24 -6.70 8.30 7.22
C PHE A 24 -5.85 9.57 7.25
N ASP A 25 -6.40 10.72 6.84
CA ASP A 25 -5.65 11.97 6.82
C ASP A 25 -5.23 12.40 8.24
N ALA A 26 -6.12 12.25 9.22
CA ALA A 26 -5.84 12.59 10.61
C ALA A 26 -4.73 11.73 11.23
N LEU A 27 -4.66 10.44 10.90
CA LEU A 27 -3.74 9.48 11.53
C LEU A 27 -2.43 9.29 10.75
N LEU A 28 -2.47 9.36 9.41
CA LEU A 28 -1.39 8.86 8.57
C LEU A 28 -0.77 9.91 7.64
N ALA A 29 -1.49 10.98 7.24
CA ALA A 29 -0.98 11.89 6.22
C ALA A 29 0.37 12.52 6.60
N GLN A 30 0.49 13.05 7.82
CA GLN A 30 1.74 13.63 8.31
C GLN A 30 2.87 12.59 8.35
N THR A 31 2.58 11.37 8.80
CA THR A 31 3.56 10.28 8.91
C THR A 31 4.07 9.87 7.54
N ILE A 32 3.18 9.79 6.55
CA ILE A 32 3.52 9.48 5.15
C ILE A 32 4.41 10.56 4.58
N ASP A 33 3.96 11.82 4.61
CA ASP A 33 4.67 12.91 3.92
C ASP A 33 6.01 13.25 4.60
N SER A 34 6.09 13.12 5.93
CA SER A 34 7.37 13.29 6.64
C SER A 34 8.36 12.15 6.41
N THR A 35 7.88 10.93 6.15
CA THR A 35 8.75 9.77 5.93
C THR A 35 9.17 9.65 4.47
N LEU A 36 8.25 9.90 3.54
CA LEU A 36 8.53 9.81 2.11
C LEU A 36 9.14 11.09 1.55
N GLY A 37 9.00 12.21 2.27
CA GLY A 37 9.39 13.54 1.82
C GLY A 37 8.31 14.18 0.96
N LEU A 38 8.46 15.49 0.72
CA LEU A 38 7.57 16.22 -0.18
C LEU A 38 7.76 15.72 -1.61
N ARG A 39 6.66 15.32 -2.24
CA ARG A 39 6.65 14.90 -3.64
C ARG A 39 6.64 16.10 -4.59
N CYS A 40 5.87 17.13 -4.25
CA CYS A 40 5.73 18.34 -5.05
C CYS A 40 5.82 19.58 -4.15
N THR A 41 6.53 20.62 -4.58
CA THR A 41 6.74 21.84 -3.78
C THR A 41 5.74 22.96 -4.09
N MET A 42 5.14 22.96 -5.28
CA MET A 42 4.19 24.02 -5.70
C MET A 42 2.82 23.47 -6.11
N PHE A 43 2.77 22.71 -7.20
CA PHE A 43 1.52 22.16 -7.74
C PHE A 43 1.65 20.65 -7.88
N GLY A 44 0.76 19.91 -7.25
CA GLY A 44 0.75 18.46 -7.33
C GLY A 44 0.02 17.82 -6.16
N TYR A 45 0.26 16.52 -6.01
CA TYR A 45 -0.25 15.72 -4.91
C TYR A 45 0.95 15.24 -4.08
N GLN A 46 0.82 15.29 -2.76
CA GLN A 46 1.75 14.64 -1.84
C GLN A 46 1.50 13.13 -1.79
N TYR A 47 2.44 12.37 -1.23
CA TYR A 47 2.31 10.92 -1.18
C TYR A 47 1.10 10.48 -0.33
N SER A 48 0.76 11.22 0.74
CA SER A 48 -0.44 10.96 1.54
C SER A 48 -1.73 10.99 0.71
N GLU A 49 -1.92 12.03 -0.10
CA GLU A 49 -3.09 12.18 -0.98
C GLU A 49 -3.17 11.05 -2.03
N ILE A 50 -2.01 10.62 -2.53
CA ILE A 50 -1.90 9.56 -3.54
C ILE A 50 -2.21 8.20 -2.93
N LEU A 51 -1.60 7.86 -1.79
CA LEU A 51 -1.86 6.61 -1.08
C LEU A 51 -3.32 6.54 -0.61
N ARG A 52 -3.89 7.65 -0.13
CA ARG A 52 -5.32 7.72 0.19
C ARG A 52 -6.19 7.41 -1.03
N SER A 53 -5.88 8.01 -2.18
CA SER A 53 -6.62 7.75 -3.43
C SER A 53 -6.52 6.29 -3.87
N LEU A 54 -5.33 5.68 -3.74
CA LEU A 54 -5.13 4.25 -4.01
C LEU A 54 -5.93 3.36 -3.05
N MET A 55 -5.93 3.67 -1.75
CA MET A 55 -6.73 2.93 -0.76
C MET A 55 -8.22 2.99 -1.06
N CYS A 56 -8.72 4.09 -1.63
CA CYS A 56 -10.12 4.20 -2.00
C CYS A 56 -10.54 3.20 -3.07
N VAL A 57 -9.64 2.84 -3.98
CA VAL A 57 -9.90 1.78 -4.98
C VAL A 57 -10.23 0.48 -4.25
N TYR A 58 -9.33 0.02 -3.38
CA TYR A 58 -9.49 -1.25 -2.69
C TYR A 58 -10.66 -1.27 -1.70
N LEU A 59 -10.85 -0.19 -0.93
CA LEU A 59 -11.96 -0.09 0.03
C LEU A 59 -13.33 -0.01 -0.63
N CYS A 60 -13.40 0.46 -1.88
CA CYS A 60 -14.61 0.44 -2.69
C CYS A 60 -14.78 -0.87 -3.48
N GLY A 61 -13.91 -1.86 -3.29
CA GLY A 61 -13.97 -3.15 -3.98
C GLY A 61 -13.42 -3.13 -5.42
N GLY A 62 -12.68 -2.08 -5.79
CA GLY A 62 -11.97 -2.02 -7.07
C GLY A 62 -10.76 -2.95 -7.08
N SER A 63 -10.45 -3.47 -8.27
CA SER A 63 -9.30 -4.36 -8.50
C SER A 63 -8.27 -3.75 -9.46
N CYS A 64 -8.57 -2.58 -10.02
CA CYS A 64 -7.80 -1.92 -11.06
C CYS A 64 -7.57 -0.46 -10.68
N ILE A 65 -6.35 0.08 -10.83
CA ILE A 65 -6.04 1.46 -10.41
C ILE A 65 -6.89 2.46 -11.21
N GLU A 66 -7.19 2.13 -12.46
CA GLU A 66 -8.06 2.86 -13.39
C GLU A 66 -9.46 3.12 -12.82
N ASP A 67 -9.95 2.25 -11.92
CA ASP A 67 -11.25 2.39 -11.24
C ASP A 67 -11.35 3.71 -10.47
N VAL A 68 -10.21 4.26 -9.99
CA VAL A 68 -10.19 5.57 -9.34
C VAL A 68 -10.73 6.65 -10.26
N THR A 69 -10.32 6.64 -11.52
CA THR A 69 -10.64 7.70 -12.50
C THR A 69 -12.00 7.45 -13.14
N THR A 70 -12.32 6.20 -13.46
CA THR A 70 -13.53 5.83 -14.20
C THR A 70 -14.77 5.77 -13.31
N HIS A 71 -14.63 5.33 -12.06
CA HIS A 71 -15.76 5.01 -11.19
C HIS A 71 -15.82 5.84 -9.92
N LEU A 72 -14.69 6.15 -9.28
CA LEU A 72 -14.69 6.77 -7.96
C LEU A 72 -14.60 8.30 -7.99
N MET A 73 -13.76 8.87 -8.85
CA MET A 73 -13.37 10.29 -8.80
C MET A 73 -14.55 11.26 -8.79
N LYS A 74 -15.61 11.00 -9.57
CA LYS A 74 -16.82 11.84 -9.59
C LYS A 74 -17.52 11.86 -8.24
N HIS A 75 -17.55 10.73 -7.54
CA HIS A 75 -18.17 10.61 -6.21
C HIS A 75 -17.26 11.17 -5.14
N LEU A 76 -15.95 10.89 -5.21
CA LEU A 76 -14.98 11.36 -4.22
C LEU A 76 -14.83 12.88 -4.22
N SER A 77 -14.98 13.52 -5.39
CA SER A 77 -15.00 14.98 -5.55
C SER A 77 -16.17 15.69 -4.87
N LEU A 78 -17.17 14.95 -4.34
CA LEU A 78 -18.25 15.54 -3.56
C LEU A 78 -17.81 15.97 -2.16
N HIS A 79 -16.66 15.49 -1.69
CA HIS A 79 -16.09 15.95 -0.44
C HIS A 79 -15.29 17.25 -0.64
N PRO A 80 -15.58 18.32 0.11
CA PRO A 80 -15.08 19.67 -0.21
C PRO A 80 -13.57 19.84 -0.09
N THR A 81 -12.91 19.06 0.76
CA THR A 81 -11.47 19.20 1.07
C THR A 81 -10.61 18.04 0.58
N LEU A 82 -11.21 16.92 0.16
CA LEU A 82 -10.45 15.72 -0.19
C LEU A 82 -10.08 15.77 -1.67
N ARG A 83 -8.79 15.91 -1.92
CA ARG A 83 -8.23 15.82 -3.27
C ARG A 83 -8.03 14.35 -3.62
N THR A 84 -8.49 13.95 -4.80
CA THR A 84 -8.35 12.59 -5.36
C THR A 84 -7.51 12.67 -6.62
N CYS A 85 -6.47 11.85 -6.73
CA CYS A 85 -5.60 11.85 -7.92
C CYS A 85 -6.05 10.83 -8.98
N SER A 86 -5.63 11.04 -10.22
CA SER A 86 -5.88 10.11 -11.33
C SER A 86 -5.04 8.84 -11.23
N ALA A 87 -5.46 7.81 -11.96
CA ALA A 87 -4.71 6.57 -12.12
C ALA A 87 -3.26 6.82 -12.58
N ASP A 88 -3.06 7.68 -13.57
CA ASP A 88 -1.71 8.03 -14.07
C ASP A 88 -0.82 8.64 -12.98
N THR A 89 -1.41 9.44 -12.10
CA THR A 89 -0.68 10.07 -10.99
C THR A 89 -0.27 9.03 -9.94
N ILE A 90 -1.16 8.08 -9.65
CA ILE A 90 -0.88 6.96 -8.75
C ILE A 90 0.25 6.10 -9.31
N LEU A 91 0.14 5.68 -10.57
CA LEU A 91 1.15 4.83 -11.23
C LEU A 91 2.53 5.49 -11.24
N ARG A 92 2.60 6.79 -11.59
CA ARG A 92 3.87 7.53 -11.54
C ARG A 92 4.47 7.59 -10.14
N ALA A 93 3.64 7.79 -9.11
CA ALA A 93 4.12 7.80 -7.74
C ALA A 93 4.60 6.42 -7.27
N ILE A 94 3.95 5.33 -7.71
CA ILE A 94 4.44 3.97 -7.46
C ILE A 94 5.81 3.79 -8.09
N GLU A 95 6.00 4.21 -9.34
CA GLU A 95 7.30 4.18 -10.02
C GLU A 95 8.37 4.99 -9.27
N GLU A 96 8.04 6.20 -8.81
CA GLU A 96 8.94 7.05 -8.00
C GLU A 96 9.37 6.41 -6.68
N LEU A 97 8.52 5.56 -6.10
CA LEU A 97 8.79 4.85 -4.84
C LEU A 97 9.53 3.53 -5.05
N THR A 98 9.76 3.10 -6.30
CA THR A 98 10.55 1.90 -6.57
C THR A 98 12.01 2.10 -6.17
N CYS A 99 12.65 1.00 -5.80
CA CYS A 99 14.09 0.96 -5.58
C CYS A 99 14.70 -0.23 -6.32
N LYS A 100 16.01 -0.14 -6.60
CA LYS A 100 16.72 -1.18 -7.34
C LYS A 100 16.86 -2.43 -6.49
N ASN A 101 16.79 -3.57 -7.15
CA ASN A 101 17.07 -4.85 -6.52
C ASN A 101 18.55 -4.96 -6.15
N ILE A 102 18.81 -5.74 -5.10
CA ILE A 102 20.12 -6.23 -4.71
C ILE A 102 20.25 -7.65 -5.28
N THR A 103 21.25 -7.85 -6.14
CA THR A 103 21.50 -9.16 -6.75
C THR A 103 22.61 -9.89 -5.99
N TYR A 104 22.31 -11.10 -5.51
CA TYR A 104 23.30 -12.01 -4.95
C TYR A 104 23.63 -13.12 -5.93
N LYS A 105 24.90 -13.52 -5.99
CA LYS A 105 25.35 -14.67 -6.79
C LYS A 105 25.74 -15.83 -5.88
N SER A 106 25.21 -17.02 -6.14
CA SER A 106 25.64 -18.24 -5.45
C SER A 106 27.00 -18.73 -5.95
N ALA A 107 27.61 -19.65 -5.20
CA ALA A 107 28.80 -20.38 -5.61
C ALA A 107 28.63 -21.15 -6.94
N SER A 108 27.39 -21.55 -7.28
CA SER A 108 27.05 -22.19 -8.56
C SER A 108 26.83 -21.21 -9.72
N GLY A 109 26.98 -19.90 -9.50
CA GLY A 109 26.83 -18.85 -10.51
C GLY A 109 25.39 -18.37 -10.74
N ASN A 110 24.41 -18.88 -9.98
CA ASN A 110 23.01 -18.44 -10.09
C ASN A 110 22.85 -17.05 -9.45
N SER A 111 21.99 -16.22 -10.05
CA SER A 111 21.69 -14.86 -9.55
C SER A 111 20.28 -14.81 -8.97
N TYR A 112 20.15 -14.13 -7.83
CA TYR A 112 18.90 -14.00 -7.09
C TYR A 112 18.70 -12.53 -6.72
N ASP A 113 17.54 -11.97 -7.04
CA ASP A 113 17.22 -10.58 -6.76
C ASP A 113 16.35 -10.45 -5.51
N PHE A 114 16.76 -9.53 -4.63
CA PHE A 114 16.10 -9.18 -3.38
C PHE A 114 15.80 -7.70 -3.38
N ASN A 115 14.75 -7.30 -2.68
CA ASN A 115 14.38 -5.90 -2.54
C ASN A 115 13.74 -5.66 -1.17
N THR A 116 14.47 -5.00 -0.28
CA THR A 116 14.01 -4.71 1.08
C THR A 116 13.13 -3.47 1.16
N ALA A 117 13.08 -2.62 0.12
CA ALA A 117 12.30 -1.39 0.10
C ALA A 117 12.33 -0.60 1.42
N ASP A 118 13.53 -0.38 2.00
CA ASP A 118 13.72 0.12 3.38
C ASP A 118 12.90 1.38 3.71
N LYS A 119 12.77 2.30 2.74
CA LYS A 119 11.98 3.53 2.91
C LYS A 119 10.49 3.23 3.13
N MET A 120 9.94 2.23 2.42
CA MET A 120 8.56 1.78 2.58
C MET A 120 8.38 0.96 3.86
N ASN A 121 9.34 0.11 4.22
CA ASN A 121 9.30 -0.61 5.50
C ASN A 121 9.38 0.35 6.70
N CYS A 122 10.19 1.41 6.61
CA CYS A 122 10.21 2.47 7.61
C CYS A 122 8.85 3.18 7.74
N LEU A 123 8.21 3.47 6.61
CA LEU A 123 6.86 4.04 6.61
C LEU A 123 5.85 3.08 7.26
N LEU A 124 5.90 1.79 6.96
CA LEU A 124 5.01 0.78 7.53
C LEU A 124 5.08 0.76 9.06
N ILE A 125 6.29 0.69 9.63
CA ILE A 125 6.50 0.72 11.08
C ILE A 125 5.99 2.03 11.68
N LYS A 126 6.32 3.17 11.06
CA LYS A 126 5.87 4.49 11.54
C LYS A 126 4.36 4.65 11.48
N ALA A 127 3.70 4.08 10.46
CA ALA A 127 2.25 4.06 10.35
C ALA A 127 1.62 3.27 11.51
N LEU A 128 2.15 2.08 11.83
CA LEU A 128 1.70 1.27 12.95
C LEU A 128 1.89 1.97 14.31
N LEU A 129 2.98 2.72 14.47
CA LEU A 129 3.20 3.56 15.66
C LEU A 129 2.20 4.73 15.72
N ALA A 130 1.96 5.41 14.59
CA ALA A 130 1.05 6.54 14.50
C ALA A 130 -0.41 6.15 14.77
N THR A 131 -0.82 4.94 14.38
CA THR A 131 -2.15 4.37 14.68
C THR A 131 -2.23 3.75 16.07
N GLY A 132 -1.14 3.72 16.83
CA GLY A 132 -1.08 3.13 18.17
C GLY A 132 -1.16 1.61 18.20
N GLN A 133 -1.04 0.95 17.04
CA GLN A 133 -1.01 -0.50 16.93
C GLN A 133 0.31 -1.08 17.46
N LEU A 134 1.40 -0.33 17.29
CA LEU A 134 2.68 -0.55 17.97
C LEU A 134 2.97 0.59 18.96
N LYS A 135 3.81 0.33 19.96
CA LYS A 135 4.24 1.28 20.99
C LYS A 135 5.76 1.33 21.03
N SER A 136 6.30 2.54 21.12
CA SER A 136 7.75 2.74 21.24
C SER A 136 8.25 2.23 22.59
N GLY A 137 9.44 1.60 22.60
CA GLY A 137 10.07 1.07 23.80
C GLY A 137 9.44 -0.20 24.36
N GLN A 138 8.45 -0.77 23.66
CA GLN A 138 7.87 -2.05 24.00
C GLN A 138 8.63 -3.19 23.28
N GLU A 139 8.82 -4.30 23.98
CA GLU A 139 9.33 -5.54 23.40
C GLU A 139 8.20 -6.33 22.74
N TYR A 140 8.54 -6.97 21.63
CA TYR A 140 7.60 -7.70 20.79
C TYR A 140 8.24 -9.00 20.33
N ASP A 141 7.43 -10.04 20.22
CA ASP A 141 7.81 -11.24 19.50
C ASP A 141 7.78 -10.95 18.00
N PHE A 142 8.90 -11.27 17.34
CA PHE A 142 9.12 -11.00 15.93
C PHE A 142 9.19 -12.32 15.17
N ASP A 143 8.28 -12.48 14.22
CA ASP A 143 8.23 -13.64 13.33
C ASP A 143 8.61 -13.23 11.92
N PHE A 144 9.30 -14.12 11.21
CA PHE A 144 9.68 -13.92 9.83
C PHE A 144 9.43 -15.19 9.02
N ASP A 145 8.55 -15.06 8.02
CA ASP A 145 8.13 -16.16 7.18
C ASP A 145 8.29 -15.84 5.69
N HIS A 146 8.39 -16.91 4.91
CA HIS A 146 8.46 -16.83 3.45
C HIS A 146 7.07 -17.10 2.90
N GLN A 147 6.42 -16.07 2.36
CA GLN A 147 5.15 -16.22 1.66
C GLN A 147 5.42 -16.47 0.17
N PHE A 148 4.60 -17.27 -0.49
CA PHE A 148 4.67 -17.44 -1.94
C PHE A 148 3.44 -16.85 -2.60
N ILE A 149 3.68 -16.12 -3.67
CA ILE A 149 2.64 -15.45 -4.46
C ILE A 149 2.78 -15.96 -5.88
N GLU A 150 1.85 -16.81 -6.29
CA GLU A 150 1.76 -17.29 -7.67
C GLU A 150 1.27 -16.16 -8.58
N THR A 151 1.96 -15.95 -9.70
CA THR A 151 1.58 -14.93 -10.69
C THR A 151 2.28 -15.18 -12.02
N GLU A 152 1.67 -14.69 -13.08
CA GLU A 152 2.18 -14.76 -14.46
C GLU A 152 2.74 -13.41 -14.94
N LYS A 153 3.17 -12.56 -14.00
CA LYS A 153 3.88 -11.32 -14.37
C LYS A 153 5.13 -11.63 -15.17
N HIS A 154 5.46 -10.74 -16.09
CA HIS A 154 6.59 -10.92 -17.01
C HIS A 154 7.93 -11.18 -16.31
N ASP A 155 8.14 -10.57 -15.15
CA ASP A 155 9.36 -10.70 -14.33
C ASP A 155 9.32 -11.84 -13.31
N ALA A 156 8.21 -12.58 -13.21
CA ALA A 156 8.08 -13.68 -12.26
C ALA A 156 9.04 -14.83 -12.59
N LYS A 157 9.65 -15.43 -11.55
CA LYS A 157 10.61 -16.53 -11.67
C LYS A 157 10.03 -17.84 -11.13
N PRO A 158 10.49 -19.01 -11.62
CA PRO A 158 10.00 -20.30 -11.13
C PRO A 158 10.39 -20.53 -9.67
N THR A 159 9.41 -20.94 -8.87
CA THR A 159 9.59 -21.30 -7.46
C THR A 159 9.91 -22.78 -7.27
N TYR A 160 10.51 -23.16 -6.14
CA TYR A 160 10.69 -24.57 -5.80
C TYR A 160 9.36 -25.32 -5.59
N LYS A 161 8.27 -24.58 -5.32
CA LYS A 161 6.89 -25.11 -5.26
C LYS A 161 6.28 -25.36 -6.64
N LYS A 162 7.07 -25.22 -7.72
CA LYS A 162 6.73 -25.57 -9.11
C LYS A 162 5.67 -24.68 -9.76
N PHE A 163 5.67 -23.39 -9.43
CA PHE A 163 4.88 -22.36 -10.13
C PHE A 163 5.69 -21.08 -10.35
N LEU A 164 5.27 -20.21 -11.28
CA LEU A 164 5.87 -18.88 -11.48
C LEU A 164 5.37 -17.91 -10.42
N GLY A 165 6.28 -17.14 -9.82
CA GLY A 165 5.86 -16.15 -8.84
C GLY A 165 7.00 -15.47 -8.10
N TYR A 166 6.66 -14.98 -6.92
CA TYR A 166 7.59 -14.36 -5.96
C TYR A 166 7.55 -15.13 -4.64
N SER A 167 8.62 -14.99 -3.86
CA SER A 167 8.76 -15.62 -2.54
C SER A 167 9.05 -14.57 -1.45
N PRO A 168 8.26 -13.50 -1.30
CA PRO A 168 8.58 -12.42 -0.37
C PRO A 168 8.76 -12.91 1.08
N GLY A 169 9.71 -12.29 1.77
CA GLY A 169 9.88 -12.40 3.20
C GLY A 169 8.93 -11.43 3.88
N VAL A 170 8.15 -11.92 4.83
CA VAL A 170 7.16 -11.14 5.57
C VAL A 170 7.54 -11.19 7.04
N ALA A 171 7.86 -10.02 7.58
CA ALA A 171 8.12 -9.82 8.99
C ALA A 171 6.83 -9.41 9.70
N VAL A 172 6.50 -10.06 10.81
CA VAL A 172 5.23 -9.88 11.54
C VAL A 172 5.49 -9.68 13.03
N ILE A 173 4.71 -8.80 13.66
CA ILE A 173 4.61 -8.63 15.11
C ILE A 173 3.12 -8.61 15.47
N ASN A 174 2.66 -9.51 16.35
CA ASN A 174 1.25 -9.56 16.80
C ASN A 174 0.25 -9.44 15.62
N ASP A 175 0.42 -10.28 14.59
CA ASP A 175 -0.37 -10.28 13.33
C ASP A 175 -0.23 -9.02 12.43
N MET A 176 0.60 -8.05 12.80
CA MET A 176 0.87 -6.87 11.99
C MET A 176 2.11 -7.08 11.14
N ILE A 177 2.00 -6.83 9.84
CA ILE A 177 3.17 -6.81 8.96
C ILE A 177 4.02 -5.58 9.30
N VAL A 178 5.28 -5.82 9.68
CA VAL A 178 6.25 -4.76 10.05
C VAL A 178 7.38 -4.62 9.05
N GLY A 179 7.49 -5.54 8.09
CA GLY A 179 8.45 -5.45 7.01
C GLY A 179 8.15 -6.44 5.90
N ILE A 180 8.49 -6.05 4.67
CA ILE A 180 8.43 -6.92 3.50
C ILE A 180 9.79 -6.85 2.80
N GLU A 181 10.35 -8.01 2.51
CA GLU A 181 11.49 -8.18 1.62
C GLU A 181 11.00 -8.92 0.38
N ASN A 182 10.88 -8.22 -0.76
CA ASN A 182 10.52 -8.90 -1.99
C ASN A 182 11.68 -9.75 -2.49
N ARG A 183 11.37 -10.94 -2.99
CA ARG A 183 12.35 -11.89 -3.52
C ARG A 183 11.81 -12.57 -4.74
N ASP A 184 12.70 -12.82 -5.68
CA ASP A 184 12.36 -13.64 -6.83
C ASP A 184 11.91 -15.03 -6.41
N GLY A 185 10.98 -15.60 -7.18
CA GLY A 185 10.49 -16.95 -6.93
C GLY A 185 11.58 -18.03 -6.89
N ASN A 186 12.68 -17.86 -7.65
CA ASN A 186 13.78 -18.83 -7.70
C ASN A 186 14.74 -18.73 -6.51
N THR A 187 14.55 -17.77 -5.60
CA THR A 187 15.37 -17.61 -4.40
C THR A 187 15.21 -18.81 -3.47
N ASN A 188 16.33 -19.28 -2.94
CA ASN A 188 16.32 -20.36 -1.94
C ASN A 188 15.76 -19.82 -0.61
N VAL A 189 14.93 -20.65 0.03
CA VAL A 189 14.35 -20.41 1.36
C VAL A 189 15.16 -21.13 2.42
#